data_AF-A0A4Y2SN38-F1
#
_entry.id   AF-A0A4Y2SN38-F1
#
_cell.length_a   1.000
_cell.length_b   1.000
_cell.length_c   1.000
_cell.angle_alpha   90.00
_cell.angle_beta   90.00
_cell.angle_gamma   90.00
#
_symmetry.space_group_name_H-M   'P 1'
#
loop_
_entity.id
_entity.type
_entity.pdbx_description
1 polymer ?
#
loop_
_entity_poly.entity_id
_entity_poly.type
_entity_poly.pdbx_seq_one_letter_code
_entity_poly.pdbx_strand_id
1 'polypeptide(L)'
;MWSSQLNNSGEILKNVKICKCPDTFGHIVYHPLAPSSYIALPHKLAAKKALINIKNTDQKCFVWSVLVALHLVEKNADRVSHYASMDQELRLGNVMCPVQPCKVPIIENLNNLRINVFGYEDEEVFPLYISKRENNRVINLLYITQGDDEHYCLIRNI
;
A
#
# COMPACT_ATOMS: atom_id res chain seq x y z
N MET A 1 5.14 7.68 -20.35
CA MET A 1 5.17 7.05 -21.69
C MET A 1 4.42 5.72 -21.61
N TRP A 2 3.27 5.62 -22.28
CA TRP A 2 2.53 4.35 -22.41
C TRP A 2 3.36 3.37 -23.25
N SER A 3 3.66 2.20 -22.69
CA SER A 3 4.21 1.08 -23.47
C SER A 3 3.30 -0.12 -23.31
N SER A 4 2.71 -0.57 -24.41
CA SER A 4 1.93 -1.81 -24.46
C SER A 4 2.88 -3.01 -24.43
N GLN A 5 2.64 -3.98 -23.55
CA GLN A 5 3.32 -5.28 -23.58
C GLN A 5 2.29 -6.42 -23.69
N LEU A 6 2.70 -7.46 -24.41
CA LEU A 6 1.92 -8.67 -24.69
C LEU A 6 2.12 -9.70 -23.57
N ASN A 7 1.12 -10.53 -23.28
CA ASN A 7 1.28 -11.70 -22.41
C ASN A 7 1.89 -12.90 -23.19
N ASN A 8 2.19 -13.99 -22.49
CA ASN A 8 2.79 -15.22 -23.07
C ASN A 8 1.89 -15.95 -24.09
N SER A 9 0.66 -15.48 -24.30
CA SER A 9 -0.28 -15.96 -25.34
C SER A 9 -0.45 -14.97 -26.49
N GLY A 10 0.30 -13.85 -26.52
CA GLY A 10 0.28 -12.88 -27.61
C GLY A 10 -0.89 -11.89 -27.57
N GLU A 11 -1.61 -11.77 -26.46
CA GLU A 11 -2.69 -10.80 -26.29
C GLU A 11 -2.19 -9.47 -25.74
N ILE A 12 -2.73 -8.37 -26.27
CA ILE A 12 -2.51 -7.01 -25.75
C ILE A 12 -3.27 -6.86 -24.43
N LEU A 13 -2.54 -6.73 -23.33
CA LEU A 13 -3.11 -6.34 -22.04
C LEU A 13 -3.52 -4.87 -22.10
N LYS A 14 -4.74 -4.59 -22.56
CA LYS A 14 -5.35 -3.26 -22.44
C LYS A 14 -5.62 -3.00 -20.96
N ASN A 15 -5.10 -1.90 -20.43
CA ASN A 15 -5.35 -1.37 -19.07
C ASN A 15 -4.57 -2.01 -17.91
N VAL A 16 -3.37 -2.56 -18.14
CA VAL A 16 -2.46 -2.91 -17.04
C VAL A 16 -1.44 -1.78 -16.84
N LYS A 17 -1.62 -0.98 -15.77
CA LYS A 17 -0.60 -0.03 -15.32
C LYS A 17 0.48 -0.81 -14.59
N ILE A 18 1.47 -1.28 -15.34
CA ILE A 18 2.64 -1.95 -14.76
C ILE A 18 3.39 -0.91 -13.94
N CYS A 19 3.44 -1.10 -12.62
CA CYS A 19 4.37 -0.38 -11.77
C CYS A 19 5.78 -0.72 -12.26
N LYS A 20 6.41 0.16 -13.05
CA LYS A 20 7.83 0.04 -13.36
C LYS A 20 8.57 0.26 -12.05
N CYS A 21 8.88 -0.83 -11.35
CA CYS A 21 9.94 -0.73 -10.37
C CYS A 21 11.24 -0.60 -11.17
N PRO A 22 12.04 0.44 -10.96
CA PRO A 22 13.34 0.50 -11.60
C PRO A 22 14.16 -0.67 -11.08
N ASP A 23 14.30 -1.70 -11.91
CA ASP A 23 15.23 -2.79 -11.72
C ASP A 23 16.62 -2.22 -11.96
N THR A 24 17.19 -1.52 -10.99
CA THR A 24 18.58 -1.04 -11.13
C THR A 24 19.18 -0.70 -9.77
N PHE A 25 20.39 -1.21 -9.55
CA PHE A 25 21.35 -0.69 -8.58
C PHE A 25 21.44 0.84 -8.77
N GLY A 26 20.73 1.61 -7.95
CA GLY A 26 20.57 3.04 -8.19
C GLY A 26 20.07 3.71 -6.93
N HIS A 27 20.98 4.45 -6.29
CA HIS A 27 20.74 5.47 -5.27
C HIS A 27 19.67 5.13 -4.23
N ILE A 28 20.13 4.79 -3.02
CA ILE A 28 19.33 5.04 -1.81
C ILE A 28 19.08 6.55 -1.80
N VAL A 29 17.95 6.99 -2.37
CA VAL A 29 17.50 8.37 -2.22
C VAL A 29 17.03 8.47 -0.78
N TYR A 30 17.96 8.85 0.09
CA TYR A 30 17.67 9.25 1.45
C TYR A 30 16.83 10.52 1.36
N HIS A 31 15.51 10.37 1.34
CA HIS A 31 14.62 11.49 1.60
C HIS A 31 14.78 11.83 3.09
N PRO A 32 15.38 12.97 3.43
CA PRO A 32 15.55 13.37 4.82
C PRO A 32 14.16 13.35 5.47
N LEU A 33 14.04 12.57 6.54
CA LEU A 33 12.83 12.33 7.37
C LEU A 33 11.69 13.27 7.01
N ALA A 34 10.93 12.93 5.96
CA ALA A 34 9.70 13.65 5.67
C ALA A 34 8.86 13.51 6.95
N PRO A 35 8.33 14.62 7.49
CA PRO A 35 7.76 14.64 8.84
C PRO A 35 6.52 13.76 8.97
N SER A 36 5.90 13.35 7.86
CA SER A 36 4.80 12.41 7.81
C SER A 36 4.55 11.93 6.38
N SER A 37 4.22 10.66 6.21
CA SER A 37 3.64 10.17 4.94
C SER A 37 2.13 10.44 4.84
N TYR A 38 1.50 11.11 5.82
CA TYR A 38 0.05 11.26 5.87
C TYR A 38 -0.47 12.13 4.72
N ILE A 39 -1.34 11.55 3.90
CA ILE A 39 -2.05 12.24 2.83
C ILE A 39 -3.55 12.24 3.17
N ALA A 40 -4.18 13.41 3.12
CA ALA A 40 -5.62 13.51 3.32
C ALA A 40 -6.38 12.79 2.20
N LEU A 41 -7.43 12.03 2.56
CA LEU A 41 -8.23 11.33 1.55
C LEU A 41 -8.99 12.33 0.67
N PRO A 42 -9.05 12.11 -0.65
CA PRO A 42 -9.97 12.81 -1.54
C PRO A 42 -11.41 12.71 -1.04
N HIS A 43 -12.19 13.79 -1.20
CA HIS A 43 -13.54 13.91 -0.65
C HIS A 43 -14.46 12.72 -1.00
N LYS A 44 -14.40 12.22 -2.23
CA LYS A 44 -15.20 11.06 -2.68
C LYS A 44 -14.86 9.77 -1.93
N LEU A 45 -13.59 9.57 -1.59
CA LEU A 45 -13.13 8.39 -0.84
C LEU A 45 -13.45 8.53 0.65
N ALA A 46 -13.26 9.73 1.21
CA ALA A 46 -13.64 10.02 2.59
C ALA A 46 -15.14 9.84 2.84
N ALA A 47 -15.98 10.24 1.87
CA ALA A 47 -17.43 10.09 1.94
C ALA A 47 -17.89 8.63 2.02
N LYS A 48 -17.17 7.69 1.39
CA LYS A 48 -17.52 6.26 1.39
C LYS A 48 -17.32 5.59 2.76
N LYS A 49 -16.53 6.19 3.67
CA LYS A 49 -16.20 5.62 5.01
C LYS A 49 -15.67 4.17 4.98
N ALA A 50 -15.22 3.70 3.81
CA ALA A 50 -14.70 2.35 3.61
C ALA A 50 -13.19 2.25 3.89
N LEU A 51 -12.52 3.40 4.07
CA LEU A 51 -11.09 3.51 4.26
C LEU A 51 -10.75 3.89 5.70
N ILE A 52 -9.72 3.24 6.25
CA ILE A 52 -9.03 3.70 7.45
C ILE A 52 -7.72 4.33 6.99
N ASN A 53 -7.67 5.67 7.06
CA ASN A 53 -6.49 6.46 6.79
C ASN A 53 -5.80 6.78 8.12
N ILE A 54 -4.64 6.15 8.36
CA ILE A 54 -3.90 6.29 9.62
C ILE A 54 -3.09 7.57 9.59
N LYS A 55 -3.26 8.39 10.62
CA LYS A 55 -2.49 9.62 10.81
C LYS A 55 -1.14 9.30 11.43
N ASN A 56 -0.13 9.11 10.59
CA ASN A 56 1.23 8.84 11.02
C ASN A 56 2.16 10.05 10.79
N THR A 57 3.14 10.21 11.68
CA THR A 57 4.21 11.22 11.60
C THR A 57 5.55 10.60 11.20
N ASP A 58 5.49 9.48 10.49
CA ASP A 58 6.64 8.72 10.01
C ASP A 58 6.37 8.25 8.58
N GLN A 59 7.26 7.45 8.00
CA GLN A 59 7.11 6.87 6.67
C GLN A 59 6.56 5.43 6.70
N LYS A 60 6.00 4.99 7.84
CA LYS A 60 5.56 3.60 8.07
C LYS A 60 4.08 3.35 7.77
N CYS A 61 3.42 4.17 6.95
CA CYS A 61 1.98 4.05 6.65
C CYS A 61 1.56 2.66 6.15
N PHE A 62 2.43 1.97 5.39
CA PHE A 62 2.21 0.58 4.99
C PHE A 62 2.12 -0.36 6.21
N VAL A 63 3.09 -0.26 7.13
CA VAL A 63 3.15 -1.08 8.35
C VAL A 63 1.89 -0.86 9.17
N TRP A 64 1.56 0.40 9.42
CA TRP A 64 0.38 0.76 10.20
C TRP A 64 -0.91 0.24 9.55
N SER A 65 -1.05 0.39 8.23
CA SER A 65 -2.25 -0.08 7.50
C SER A 65 -2.43 -1.60 7.58
N VAL A 66 -1.34 -2.35 7.49
CA VAL A 66 -1.37 -3.81 7.67
C VAL A 66 -1.70 -4.18 9.12
N LEU A 67 -1.12 -3.49 10.11
CA LEU A 67 -1.42 -3.74 11.52
C LEU A 67 -2.87 -3.46 11.88
N VAL A 68 -3.48 -2.39 11.35
CA VAL A 68 -4.94 -2.15 11.49
C VAL A 68 -5.74 -3.30 10.89
N ALA A 69 -5.29 -3.83 9.75
CA ALA A 69 -5.97 -4.92 9.08
C ALA A 69 -5.90 -6.21 9.91
N LEU A 70 -4.81 -6.40 10.66
CA LEU A 70 -4.58 -7.55 11.56
C LEU A 70 -5.30 -7.41 12.90
N HIS A 71 -5.34 -6.20 13.44
CA HIS A 71 -5.90 -5.86 14.74
C HIS A 71 -7.05 -4.88 14.56
N LEU A 72 -8.25 -5.42 14.37
CA LEU A 72 -9.46 -4.63 14.18
C LEU A 72 -9.81 -3.88 15.47
N VAL A 73 -9.38 -2.62 15.56
CA VAL A 73 -9.79 -1.71 16.62
C VAL A 73 -11.10 -1.04 16.22
N GLU A 74 -12.07 -1.00 17.12
CA GLU A 74 -13.40 -0.44 16.84
C GLU A 74 -13.45 1.09 16.94
N LYS A 75 -12.70 1.67 17.88
CA LYS A 75 -12.70 3.12 18.15
C LYS A 75 -11.37 3.76 17.76
N ASN A 76 -11.40 4.85 16.99
CA ASN A 76 -10.23 5.65 16.61
C ASN A 76 -9.10 4.82 15.97
N ALA A 77 -9.46 3.88 15.09
CA ALA A 77 -8.53 2.98 14.39
C ALA A 77 -7.51 3.73 13.50
N ASP A 78 -7.67 5.03 13.28
CA ASP A 78 -6.74 5.90 12.57
C ASP A 78 -5.52 6.35 13.41
N ARG A 79 -5.46 6.00 14.71
CA ARG A 79 -4.36 6.42 15.60
C ARG A 79 -3.26 5.38 15.71
N VAL A 80 -2.03 5.77 15.35
CA VAL A 80 -0.81 4.94 15.47
C VAL A 80 -0.59 4.39 16.88
N SER A 81 -0.96 5.14 17.93
CA SER A 81 -0.76 4.76 19.33
C SER A 81 -1.39 3.41 19.71
N HIS A 82 -2.44 2.97 19.00
CA HIS A 82 -3.06 1.66 19.24
C HIS A 82 -2.20 0.49 18.78
N TYR A 83 -1.29 0.73 17.84
CA TYR A 83 -0.51 -0.31 17.14
C TYR A 83 0.99 -0.21 17.41
N ALA A 84 1.44 0.87 18.06
CA ALA A 84 2.85 1.14 18.28
C ALA A 84 3.58 0.01 19.03
N SER A 85 2.91 -0.69 19.95
CA SER A 85 3.48 -1.85 20.65
C SER A 85 3.62 -3.11 19.79
N MET A 86 2.97 -3.13 18.62
CA MET A 86 2.88 -4.27 17.70
C MET A 86 3.72 -4.05 16.45
N ASP A 87 4.54 -2.99 16.41
CA ASP A 87 5.30 -2.64 15.19
C ASP A 87 6.25 -3.76 14.73
N GLN A 88 6.73 -4.59 15.66
CA GLN A 88 7.60 -5.74 15.41
C GLN A 88 6.87 -6.98 14.87
N GLU A 89 5.53 -7.02 14.87
CA GLU A 89 4.78 -8.18 14.38
C GLU A 89 4.89 -8.32 12.84
N LEU A 90 5.05 -7.20 12.14
CA LEU A 90 5.18 -7.19 10.69
C LEU A 90 6.65 -7.22 10.27
N ARG A 91 7.08 -8.31 9.65
CA ARG A 91 8.45 -8.48 9.15
C ARG A 91 8.63 -7.81 7.80
N LEU A 92 9.43 -6.75 7.74
CA LEU A 92 9.78 -6.09 6.46
C LEU A 92 11.00 -6.72 5.76
N GLY A 93 11.82 -7.49 6.50
CA GLY A 93 13.06 -8.06 5.97
C GLY A 93 14.02 -6.96 5.52
N ASN A 94 14.45 -7.01 4.26
CA ASN A 94 15.36 -6.02 3.66
C ASN A 94 14.63 -4.83 3.01
N VAL A 95 13.30 -4.76 3.14
CA VAL A 95 12.50 -3.66 2.59
C VAL A 95 12.50 -2.50 3.58
N MET A 96 12.90 -1.32 3.11
CA MET A 96 12.86 -0.09 3.89
C MET A 96 11.59 0.70 3.60
N CYS A 97 11.20 1.53 4.58
CA CYS A 97 10.11 2.49 4.41
C CYS A 97 10.62 3.76 3.70
N PRO A 98 9.78 4.41 2.86
CA PRO A 98 8.41 4.02 2.54
C PRO A 98 8.36 2.84 1.55
N VAL A 99 7.36 1.96 1.72
CA VAL A 99 7.26 0.69 0.99
C VAL A 99 6.64 0.92 -0.37
N GLN A 100 7.38 0.61 -1.44
CA GLN A 100 6.84 0.67 -2.80
C GLN A 100 5.90 -0.50 -3.09
N PRO A 101 4.81 -0.32 -3.88
CA PRO A 101 3.87 -1.40 -4.24
C PRO A 101 4.55 -2.65 -4.82
N CYS A 102 5.64 -2.47 -5.58
CA CYS A 102 6.38 -3.58 -6.18
C CYS A 102 7.12 -4.48 -5.15
N LYS A 103 7.35 -3.99 -3.92
CA LYS A 103 8.03 -4.74 -2.84
C LYS A 103 7.04 -5.48 -1.93
N VAL A 104 5.74 -5.20 -2.05
CA VAL A 104 4.68 -5.88 -1.31
C VAL A 104 4.71 -7.41 -1.43
N PRO A 105 5.00 -8.03 -2.59
CA PRO A 105 5.12 -9.49 -2.69
C PRO A 105 6.19 -10.08 -1.73
N ILE A 106 7.28 -9.34 -1.47
CA ILE A 106 8.34 -9.79 -0.55
C ILE A 106 7.80 -9.84 0.88
N ILE A 107 7.15 -8.76 1.31
CA ILE A 107 6.58 -8.64 2.66
C ILE A 107 5.41 -9.62 2.85
N GLU A 108 4.57 -9.77 1.84
CA GLU A 108 3.48 -10.73 1.81
C GLU A 108 4.00 -12.15 2.07
N ASN A 109 5.06 -12.55 1.36
CA ASN A 109 5.67 -13.87 1.50
C ASN A 109 6.31 -14.07 2.88
N LEU A 110 7.00 -13.06 3.42
CA LEU A 110 7.67 -13.14 4.72
C LEU A 110 6.70 -13.31 5.90
N ASN A 111 5.49 -12.79 5.78
CA ASN A 111 4.50 -12.79 6.87
C ASN A 111 3.36 -13.79 6.63
N ASN A 112 3.40 -14.53 5.52
CA ASN A 112 2.32 -15.43 5.10
C ASN A 112 0.95 -14.73 5.04
N LEU A 113 0.92 -13.50 4.51
CA LEU A 113 -0.30 -12.70 4.36
C LEU A 113 -0.84 -12.80 2.94
N ARG A 114 -2.04 -12.26 2.70
CA ARG A 114 -2.59 -12.04 1.36
C ARG A 114 -2.94 -10.58 1.25
N ILE A 115 -2.16 -9.85 0.46
CA ILE A 115 -2.25 -8.39 0.36
C ILE A 115 -2.59 -8.00 -1.08
N ASN A 116 -3.65 -7.24 -1.24
CA ASN A 116 -3.98 -6.56 -2.49
C ASN A 116 -3.69 -5.07 -2.33
N VAL A 117 -3.16 -4.44 -3.36
CA VAL A 117 -2.90 -3.01 -3.41
C VAL A 117 -3.63 -2.43 -4.61
N PHE A 118 -4.44 -1.42 -4.34
CA PHE A 118 -5.16 -0.64 -5.34
C PHE A 118 -4.61 0.77 -5.39
N GLY A 119 -4.49 1.35 -6.58
CA GLY A 119 -4.18 2.75 -6.80
C GLY A 119 -5.45 3.58 -6.94
N TYR A 120 -5.32 4.89 -6.78
CA TYR A 120 -6.40 5.85 -7.05
C TYR A 120 -5.87 7.02 -7.88
N GLU A 121 -6.42 7.21 -9.07
CA GLU A 121 -6.06 8.28 -10.01
C GLU A 121 -7.28 8.62 -10.86
N ASP A 122 -7.43 9.89 -11.24
CA ASP A 122 -8.58 10.35 -12.03
C ASP A 122 -9.96 9.91 -11.48
N GLU A 123 -10.06 9.82 -10.16
CA GLU A 123 -11.25 9.35 -9.42
C GLU A 123 -11.61 7.86 -9.60
N GLU A 124 -10.75 7.09 -10.24
CA GLU A 124 -10.91 5.66 -10.45
C GLU A 124 -9.95 4.85 -9.59
N VAL A 125 -10.42 3.69 -9.13
CA VAL A 125 -9.62 2.71 -8.39
C VAL A 125 -9.17 1.63 -9.34
N PHE A 126 -7.88 1.32 -9.37
CA PHE A 126 -7.30 0.30 -10.24
C PHE A 126 -6.33 -0.62 -9.48
N PRO A 127 -6.17 -1.89 -9.86
CA PRO A 127 -5.24 -2.78 -9.19
C PRO A 127 -3.78 -2.42 -9.51
N LEU A 128 -2.96 -2.25 -8.47
CA LEU A 128 -1.50 -2.13 -8.58
C LEU A 128 -0.82 -3.47 -8.34
N TYR A 129 -1.34 -4.24 -7.38
CA TYR A 129 -0.87 -5.58 -7.05
C TYR A 129 -2.04 -6.42 -6.52
N ILE A 130 -2.22 -7.62 -7.07
CA ILE A 130 -3.20 -8.58 -6.60
C ILE A 130 -2.49 -9.85 -6.19
N SER A 131 -2.71 -10.26 -4.95
CA SER A 131 -2.13 -11.49 -4.42
C SER A 131 -2.67 -12.71 -5.16
N LYS A 132 -1.76 -13.66 -5.44
CA LYS A 132 -2.10 -14.98 -5.97
C LYS A 132 -2.31 -16.02 -4.87
N ARG A 133 -2.17 -15.63 -3.60
CA ARG A 133 -2.28 -16.55 -2.47
C ARG A 133 -3.73 -16.86 -2.12
N GLU A 134 -3.96 -18.08 -1.69
CA GLU A 134 -5.26 -18.57 -1.21
C GLU A 134 -5.28 -18.59 0.32
N ASN A 135 -5.18 -17.41 0.94
CA ASN A 135 -5.40 -17.26 2.39
C ASN A 135 -6.82 -16.79 2.67
N ASN A 136 -7.36 -17.21 3.83
CA ASN A 136 -8.69 -16.83 4.30
C ASN A 136 -8.82 -15.34 4.61
N ARG A 137 -7.74 -14.70 5.09
CA ARG A 137 -7.74 -13.27 5.45
C ARG A 137 -7.07 -12.45 4.34
N VAL A 138 -7.88 -11.69 3.62
CA VAL A 138 -7.44 -10.75 2.58
C VAL A 138 -7.26 -9.37 3.21
N ILE A 139 -6.12 -8.74 2.96
CA ILE A 139 -5.84 -7.35 3.32
C ILE A 139 -5.88 -6.52 2.04
N ASN A 140 -6.82 -5.59 1.94
CA ASN A 140 -6.95 -4.70 0.79
C ASN A 140 -6.42 -3.32 1.18
N LEU A 141 -5.37 -2.85 0.50
CA LEU A 141 -4.77 -1.55 0.73
C LEU A 141 -5.04 -0.61 -0.44
N LEU A 142 -5.24 0.66 -0.14
CA LEU A 142 -5.28 1.74 -1.12
C LEU A 142 -3.96 2.51 -1.05
N TYR A 143 -3.30 2.68 -2.18
CA TYR A 143 -2.10 3.46 -2.37
C TYR A 143 -2.47 4.77 -3.07
N ILE A 144 -2.13 5.89 -2.43
CA ILE A 144 -2.38 7.23 -2.95
C ILE A 144 -1.07 8.00 -3.00
N THR A 145 -0.94 8.88 -3.98
CA THR A 145 0.23 9.76 -4.14
C THR A 145 -0.22 11.19 -4.32
N GLN A 146 0.47 12.13 -3.68
CA GLN A 146 0.22 13.57 -3.82
C GLN A 146 1.57 14.27 -4.00
N GLY A 147 1.89 14.66 -5.24
CA GLY A 147 3.23 15.17 -5.55
C GLY A 147 4.28 14.07 -5.34
N ASP A 148 5.26 14.34 -4.48
CA ASP A 148 6.32 13.40 -4.11
C ASP A 148 5.96 12.53 -2.89
N ASP A 149 4.82 12.81 -2.24
CA ASP A 149 4.37 12.06 -1.07
C ASP A 149 3.55 10.83 -1.49
N GLU A 150 3.74 9.73 -0.74
CA GLU A 150 3.02 8.47 -0.92
C GLU A 150 2.42 7.98 0.39
N HIS A 151 1.21 7.41 0.32
CA HIS A 151 0.49 6.95 1.50
C HIS A 151 -0.33 5.69 1.25
N TYR A 152 -0.38 4.82 2.26
CA TYR A 152 -1.24 3.64 2.29
C TYR A 152 -2.41 3.85 3.25
N CYS A 153 -3.60 3.47 2.80
CA CYS A 153 -4.81 3.36 3.61
C CYS A 153 -5.30 1.92 3.60
N LEU A 154 -5.95 1.48 4.68
CA LEU A 154 -6.64 0.19 4.71
C LEU A 154 -8.05 0.33 4.12
N ILE A 155 -8.44 -0.58 3.24
CA ILE A 155 -9.82 -0.76 2.78
C ILE A 155 -10.50 -1.77 3.72
N ARG A 156 -11.39 -1.28 4.61
CA ARG A 156 -12.10 -2.12 5.60
C ARG A 156 -13.33 -2.81 5.02
N ASN A 157 -14.05 -2.14 4.13
CA ASN A 157 -15.28 -2.66 3.54
C ASN A 157 -15.17 -2.61 2.02
N ILE A 158 -15.28 -3.78 1.37
CA ILE A 158 -15.30 -3.92 -0.09
C ILE A 158 -16.71 -4.23 -0.55
#